data_AF-A0A2U1VB24-F1
#
_entry.id   AF-A0A2U1VB24-F1
#
_cell.length_a   1.000
_cell.length_b   1.000
_cell.length_c   1.000
_cell.angle_alpha   90.00
_cell.angle_beta   90.00
_cell.angle_gamma   90.00
#
_symmetry.space_group_name_H-M   'P 1'
#
loop_
_entity.id
_entity.type
_entity.pdbx_description
1 polymer ?
#
loop_
_entity_poly.entity_id
_entity_poly.type
_entity_poly.pdbx_seq_one_letter_code
_entity_poly.pdbx_strand_id
1 'polypeptide(L)'
;MPLPPAFPPPLRPGAVIHGPGSYGVDALLDGFTAELTRRGFRVGGLVQRNHGPGDDCAERMELVDVATGHAYDITQRLGRESQSCRVDPTGVAEASQAIRRAVAERVDLLVVNKFAGLESHGDGLSDEMLTAIAEGIPLLTSVGSRYLNEWQTATGGFCELLSPVEDALWRWWGPQRLYDDLVNGVADTAVRRVVTGAKWVLVETDAGLGVAARQGDSELAAAPERWAGRSLRDLAALAARSWDPLEIAVGVAALNAHYNHPGLTGAPGNGLDLFAKVEGRVVVVGGFPQVAQRMPRAQVIDMTPRDGEHPEAACDWLLPGADAVAVTASAFANRTLPRLLRVSAGARVAMIGPGTPLTPRLFDYGIESLAGFVAEDREAVVRTIAAGGGSRDFHPFGRMVTLHRPHHS
;
A
#
# COMPACT_ATOMS: atom_id res chain seq x y z
N MET A 1 -26.04 16.61 -10.30
CA MET A 1 -24.87 15.81 -10.71
C MET A 1 -24.47 14.97 -9.52
N PRO A 2 -24.30 13.64 -9.62
CA PRO A 2 -23.81 12.85 -8.50
C PRO A 2 -22.41 13.36 -8.10
N LEU A 3 -22.15 13.43 -6.80
CA LEU A 3 -20.83 13.79 -6.30
C LEU A 3 -19.81 12.73 -6.77
N PRO A 4 -18.56 13.12 -7.07
CA PRO A 4 -17.52 12.16 -7.38
C PRO A 4 -17.33 11.18 -6.21
N PRO A 5 -17.01 9.90 -6.47
CA PRO A 5 -16.74 8.95 -5.41
C PRO A 5 -15.53 9.41 -4.59
N ALA A 6 -15.45 9.00 -3.32
CA ALA A 6 -14.29 9.32 -2.50
C ALA A 6 -13.04 8.57 -3.01
N PHE A 7 -11.97 9.31 -3.26
CA PHE A 7 -10.67 8.82 -3.72
C PHE A 7 -9.65 8.82 -2.57
N PRO A 8 -8.51 8.11 -2.70
CA PRO A 8 -7.40 8.26 -1.77
C PRO A 8 -7.01 9.75 -1.61
N PRO A 9 -6.60 10.18 -0.41
CA PRO A 9 -6.18 11.55 -0.20
C PRO A 9 -4.98 11.88 -1.12
N PRO A 10 -4.90 13.12 -1.64
CA PRO A 10 -3.76 13.54 -2.44
C PRO A 10 -2.47 13.43 -1.62
N LEU A 11 -1.38 13.02 -2.27
CA LEU A 11 -0.06 13.05 -1.64
C LEU A 11 0.57 14.41 -1.84
N ARG A 12 1.18 14.91 -0.77
CA ARG A 12 2.14 16.00 -0.90
C ARG A 12 3.35 15.49 -1.69
N PRO A 13 3.99 16.34 -2.51
CA PRO A 13 5.27 16.01 -3.15
C PRO A 13 6.27 15.45 -2.12
N GLY A 14 6.75 14.24 -2.36
CA GLY A 14 7.77 13.60 -1.55
C GLY A 14 9.15 14.09 -2.00
N ALA A 15 9.94 14.61 -1.06
CA ALA A 15 11.29 15.07 -1.31
C ALA A 15 12.28 14.32 -0.41
N VAL A 16 13.04 13.41 -1.01
CA VAL A 16 14.09 12.67 -0.29
C VAL A 16 15.28 13.60 -0.06
N ILE A 17 15.50 13.97 1.20
CA ILE A 17 16.56 14.91 1.57
C ILE A 17 17.87 14.17 1.79
N HIS A 18 18.92 14.66 1.16
CA HIS A 18 20.23 14.04 1.28
C HIS A 18 21.37 15.05 1.31
N GLY A 19 22.40 14.75 2.10
CA GLY A 19 23.57 15.60 2.29
C GLY A 19 24.70 15.28 1.30
N PRO A 20 25.79 16.07 1.33
CA PRO A 20 27.04 15.70 0.68
C PRO A 20 27.51 14.32 1.19
N GLY A 21 27.92 13.42 0.29
CA GLY A 21 28.33 12.06 0.65
C GLY A 21 27.19 11.12 1.07
N SER A 22 25.92 11.52 0.91
CA SER A 22 24.79 10.58 1.02
C SER A 22 24.67 9.76 -0.27
N TYR A 23 25.18 8.54 -0.22
CA TYR A 23 25.21 7.62 -1.35
C TYR A 23 23.92 6.81 -1.47
N GLY A 24 23.56 6.40 -2.69
CA GLY A 24 22.46 5.45 -2.92
C GLY A 24 21.06 6.03 -3.01
N VAL A 25 20.88 7.36 -2.99
CA VAL A 25 19.54 7.98 -3.18
C VAL A 25 18.96 7.66 -4.56
N ASP A 26 19.80 7.68 -5.59
CA ASP A 26 19.40 7.31 -6.95
C ASP A 26 18.92 5.85 -7.01
N ALA A 27 19.67 4.94 -6.40
CA ALA A 27 19.32 3.53 -6.31
C ALA A 27 18.06 3.28 -5.47
N LEU A 28 17.86 4.05 -4.39
CA LEU A 28 16.66 4.01 -3.57
C LEU A 28 15.41 4.41 -4.37
N LEU A 29 15.49 5.52 -5.12
CA LEU A 29 14.38 5.97 -5.96
C LEU A 29 14.11 5.02 -7.14
N ASP A 30 15.16 4.51 -7.79
CA ASP A 30 15.04 3.51 -8.87
C ASP A 30 14.39 2.21 -8.34
N GLY A 31 14.85 1.71 -7.19
CA GLY A 31 14.31 0.52 -6.54
C GLY A 31 12.83 0.67 -6.16
N PHE A 32 12.45 1.79 -5.54
CA PHE A 32 11.06 2.06 -5.18
C PHE A 32 10.16 2.19 -6.42
N THR A 33 10.65 2.85 -7.47
CA THR A 33 9.96 3.00 -8.76
C THR A 33 9.71 1.65 -9.44
N ALA A 34 10.74 0.81 -9.47
CA ALA A 34 10.66 -0.55 -10.01
C ALA A 34 9.67 -1.41 -9.23
N GLU A 35 9.67 -1.31 -7.90
CA GLU A 35 8.77 -2.07 -7.04
C GLU A 35 7.30 -1.67 -7.23
N LEU A 36 6.99 -0.37 -7.30
CA LEU A 36 5.62 0.09 -7.59
C LEU A 36 5.16 -0.33 -9.00
N THR A 37 6.04 -0.26 -9.99
CA THR A 37 5.76 -0.74 -11.36
C THR A 37 5.48 -2.24 -11.38
N ARG A 38 6.31 -3.04 -10.69
CA ARG A 38 6.12 -4.50 -10.53
C ARG A 38 4.80 -4.83 -9.85
N ARG A 39 4.34 -3.98 -8.93
CA ARG A 39 3.04 -4.11 -8.27
C ARG A 39 1.85 -3.75 -9.16
N GLY A 40 2.08 -3.17 -10.33
CA GLY A 40 1.06 -2.81 -11.31
C GLY A 40 0.58 -1.36 -11.21
N PHE A 41 1.25 -0.51 -10.43
CA PHE A 41 1.03 0.92 -10.47
C PHE A 41 1.62 1.52 -11.75
N ARG A 42 0.96 2.53 -12.31
CA ARG A 42 1.45 3.31 -13.43
C ARG A 42 2.45 4.33 -12.88
N VAL A 43 3.74 4.08 -13.06
CA VAL A 43 4.81 5.01 -12.67
C VAL A 43 5.44 5.59 -13.93
N GLY A 44 5.70 6.90 -13.92
CA GLY A 44 6.34 7.59 -15.04
C GLY A 44 7.33 8.66 -14.59
N GLY A 45 7.98 9.30 -15.56
CA GLY A 45 8.99 10.32 -15.32
C GLY A 45 10.41 9.81 -15.54
N LEU A 46 11.36 10.34 -14.76
CA LEU A 46 12.80 10.18 -14.97
C LEU A 46 13.50 9.78 -13.67
N VAL A 47 14.31 8.73 -13.74
CA VAL A 47 15.28 8.37 -12.70
C VAL A 47 16.69 8.64 -13.18
N GLN A 48 17.54 9.24 -12.36
CA GLN A 48 18.94 9.48 -12.69
C GLN A 48 19.79 8.25 -12.39
N ARG A 49 20.72 7.92 -13.29
CA ARG A 49 21.76 6.90 -13.08
C ARG A 49 23.13 7.50 -13.33
N ASN A 50 24.03 7.31 -12.38
CA ASN A 50 25.39 7.83 -12.38
C ASN A 50 26.38 6.68 -12.56
N HIS A 51 27.37 6.84 -13.45
CA HIS A 51 28.40 5.84 -13.74
C HIS A 51 29.80 6.42 -13.53
N GLY A 52 30.72 5.62 -12.96
CA GLY A 52 32.14 5.97 -12.74
C GLY A 52 32.65 5.63 -11.32
N PRO A 53 33.98 5.59 -11.10
CA PRO A 53 34.57 5.14 -9.83
C PRO A 53 34.65 6.22 -8.73
N GLY A 54 33.70 7.16 -8.69
CA GLY A 54 33.64 8.19 -7.65
C GLY A 54 32.36 9.03 -7.69
N ASP A 55 31.79 9.30 -6.52
CA ASP A 55 30.43 9.85 -6.35
C ASP A 55 30.34 11.39 -6.42
N ASP A 56 31.46 12.13 -6.33
CA ASP A 56 31.46 13.60 -6.38
C ASP A 56 31.55 14.17 -7.82
N CYS A 57 31.90 13.31 -8.79
CA CYS A 57 31.97 13.65 -10.20
C CYS A 57 31.78 12.38 -11.03
N ALA A 58 30.53 11.96 -11.21
CA ALA A 58 30.19 10.88 -12.13
C ALA A 58 30.81 11.18 -13.50
N GLU A 59 31.48 10.18 -14.09
CA GLU A 59 32.06 10.30 -15.42
C GLU A 59 30.98 10.39 -16.49
N ARG A 60 29.81 9.82 -16.19
CA ARG A 60 28.62 9.84 -17.02
C ARG A 60 27.35 9.87 -16.17
N MET A 61 26.43 10.73 -16.54
CA MET A 61 25.12 10.90 -15.92
C MET A 61 24.04 10.69 -16.99
N GLU A 62 23.04 9.88 -16.67
CA GLU A 62 21.90 9.59 -17.55
C GLU A 62 20.59 9.84 -16.82
N LEU A 63 19.60 10.39 -17.53
CA LEU A 63 18.20 10.34 -17.12
C LEU A 63 17.53 9.20 -17.85
N VAL A 64 16.87 8.30 -17.13
CA VAL A 64 16.19 7.14 -17.69
C VAL A 64 14.69 7.31 -17.54
N ASP A 65 13.98 7.24 -18.66
CA ASP A 65 12.53 7.21 -18.73
C ASP A 65 12.00 5.94 -18.09
N VAL A 66 11.24 6.09 -17.00
CA VAL A 66 10.70 4.96 -16.22
C VAL A 66 9.78 4.08 -17.05
N ALA A 67 9.02 4.65 -17.98
CA ALA A 67 8.02 3.90 -18.75
C ALA A 67 8.65 3.12 -19.92
N THR A 68 9.71 3.65 -20.52
CA THR A 68 10.29 3.09 -21.76
C THR A 68 11.68 2.48 -21.58
N GLY A 69 12.37 2.82 -20.49
CA GLY A 69 13.78 2.48 -20.27
C GLY A 69 14.75 3.27 -21.15
N HIS A 70 14.28 4.24 -21.94
CA HIS A 70 15.14 5.07 -22.78
C HIS A 70 16.02 5.98 -21.92
N ALA A 71 17.32 6.00 -22.21
CA ALA A 71 18.31 6.79 -21.48
C ALA A 71 18.73 8.01 -22.30
N TYR A 72 18.66 9.18 -21.66
CA TYR A 72 19.14 10.47 -22.17
C TYR A 72 20.48 10.76 -21.49
N ASP A 73 21.56 10.95 -22.28
CA ASP A 73 22.84 11.37 -21.73
C ASP A 73 22.76 12.86 -21.38
N ILE A 74 23.07 13.20 -20.13
CA ILE A 74 23.04 14.58 -19.64
C ILE A 74 24.43 15.05 -19.22
N THR A 75 25.49 14.40 -19.71
CA THR A 75 26.88 14.70 -19.31
C THR A 75 27.50 15.78 -20.19
N GLN A 76 27.82 16.93 -19.61
CA GLN A 76 28.64 17.96 -20.25
C GLN A 76 30.13 17.73 -19.97
N ARG A 77 30.93 17.60 -21.04
CA ARG A 77 32.39 17.43 -20.96
C ARG A 77 33.09 18.79 -20.80
N LEU A 78 33.03 19.34 -19.59
CA LEU A 78 33.83 20.49 -19.21
C LEU A 78 35.25 20.01 -18.86
N GLY A 79 36.29 20.68 -19.40
CA GLY A 79 37.69 20.32 -19.21
C GLY A 79 38.11 20.21 -17.73
N ARG A 80 39.30 19.65 -17.47
CA ARG A 80 39.80 19.25 -16.13
C ARG A 80 39.81 20.35 -15.05
N GLU A 81 39.59 21.62 -15.38
CA GLU A 81 39.69 22.77 -14.47
C GLU A 81 38.36 23.53 -14.24
N SER A 82 37.22 23.02 -14.75
CA SER A 82 35.93 23.70 -14.61
C SER A 82 35.30 23.52 -13.22
N GLN A 83 34.84 24.62 -12.61
CA GLN A 83 33.96 24.61 -11.42
C GLN A 83 32.46 24.67 -11.77
N SER A 84 32.11 24.69 -13.06
CA SER A 84 30.72 24.75 -13.53
C SER A 84 30.07 23.37 -13.61
N CYS A 85 28.74 23.33 -13.50
CA CYS A 85 27.92 22.13 -13.48
C CYS A 85 28.12 21.30 -14.76
N ARG A 86 28.43 20.00 -14.62
CA ARG A 86 28.69 19.06 -15.74
C ARG A 86 27.42 18.54 -16.41
N VAL A 87 26.32 19.29 -16.37
CA VAL A 87 25.02 18.83 -16.89
C VAL A 87 24.75 19.48 -18.26
N ASP A 88 24.35 18.69 -19.25
CA ASP A 88 23.94 19.17 -20.58
C ASP A 88 22.44 19.56 -20.59
N PRO A 89 22.10 20.86 -20.71
CA PRO A 89 20.71 21.31 -20.73
C PRO A 89 19.90 20.75 -21.91
N THR A 90 20.56 20.38 -23.02
CA THR A 90 19.87 19.82 -24.20
C THR A 90 19.30 18.45 -23.89
N GLY A 91 20.10 17.57 -23.27
CA GLY A 91 19.64 16.25 -22.86
C GLY A 91 18.53 16.31 -21.80
N VAL A 92 18.59 17.29 -20.89
CA VAL A 92 17.51 17.55 -19.92
C VAL A 92 16.22 18.00 -20.61
N ALA A 93 16.32 18.91 -21.60
CA ALA A 93 15.18 19.37 -22.38
C ALA A 93 14.54 18.24 -23.20
N GLU A 94 15.32 17.34 -23.79
CA GLU A 94 14.80 16.14 -24.45
C GLU A 94 14.07 15.22 -23.46
N ALA A 95 14.68 14.96 -22.29
CA ALA A 95 14.12 14.11 -21.25
C ALA A 95 12.78 14.65 -20.69
N SER A 96 12.57 15.97 -20.67
CA SER A 96 11.32 16.61 -20.21
C SER A 96 10.05 16.08 -20.90
N GLN A 97 10.18 15.53 -22.11
CA GLN A 97 9.06 14.88 -22.83
C GLN A 97 8.49 13.68 -22.07
N ALA A 98 9.33 12.91 -21.36
CA ALA A 98 8.88 11.78 -20.55
C ALA A 98 7.96 12.24 -19.41
N ILE A 99 8.27 13.38 -18.79
CA ILE A 99 7.43 13.96 -17.72
C ILE A 99 6.10 14.46 -18.29
N ARG A 100 6.12 15.21 -19.40
CA ARG A 100 4.88 15.70 -20.04
C ARG A 100 3.95 14.55 -20.44
N ARG A 101 4.50 13.44 -20.95
CA ARG A 101 3.72 12.23 -21.25
C ARG A 101 3.13 11.61 -19.99
N ALA A 102 3.92 11.43 -18.93
CA ALA A 102 3.45 10.88 -17.66
C ALA A 102 2.32 11.73 -17.04
N VAL A 103 2.41 13.06 -17.16
CA VAL A 103 1.34 13.98 -16.71
C VAL A 103 0.07 13.78 -17.55
N ALA A 104 0.19 13.74 -18.88
CA ALA A 104 -0.94 13.54 -19.78
C ALA A 104 -1.65 12.19 -19.56
N GLU A 105 -0.89 11.14 -19.25
CA GLU A 105 -1.41 9.80 -18.96
C GLU A 105 -1.98 9.65 -17.53
N ARG A 106 -1.82 10.68 -16.70
CA ARG A 106 -2.19 10.70 -15.28
C ARG A 106 -1.70 9.46 -14.55
N VAL A 107 -0.39 9.27 -14.57
CA VAL A 107 0.29 8.19 -13.82
C VAL A 107 -0.08 8.24 -12.33
N ASP A 108 0.01 7.09 -11.66
CA ASP A 108 -0.27 6.98 -10.22
C ASP A 108 0.87 7.61 -9.38
N LEU A 109 2.08 7.64 -9.95
CA LEU A 109 3.25 8.32 -9.40
C LEU A 109 4.13 8.90 -10.53
N LEU A 110 4.51 10.16 -10.41
CA LEU A 110 5.57 10.79 -11.18
C LEU A 110 6.86 10.80 -10.35
N VAL A 111 7.96 10.32 -10.92
CA VAL A 111 9.29 10.39 -10.32
C VAL A 111 10.15 11.33 -11.15
N VAL A 112 10.76 12.34 -10.54
CA VAL A 112 11.71 13.23 -11.21
C VAL A 112 12.96 13.30 -10.35
N ASN A 113 13.98 12.53 -10.71
CA ASN A 113 15.27 12.53 -10.03
C ASN A 113 16.28 13.31 -10.91
N LYS A 114 16.75 14.50 -10.53
CA LYS A 114 16.76 15.15 -9.21
C LYS A 114 16.44 16.66 -9.28
N PHE A 115 15.90 17.25 -8.21
CA PHE A 115 15.92 18.71 -7.99
C PHE A 115 17.30 19.18 -7.51
N ALA A 116 18.06 19.82 -8.41
CA ALA A 116 19.42 20.28 -8.18
C ALA A 116 19.64 21.70 -8.74
N GLY A 117 20.87 22.00 -9.16
CA GLY A 117 21.28 23.35 -9.51
C GLY A 117 20.57 23.93 -10.73
N LEU A 118 20.22 23.12 -11.73
CA LEU A 118 19.46 23.62 -12.89
C LEU A 118 18.02 23.95 -12.48
N GLU A 119 17.40 23.07 -11.70
CA GLU A 119 16.03 23.20 -11.21
C GLU A 119 15.87 24.42 -10.29
N SER A 120 16.85 24.68 -9.41
CA SER A 120 16.79 25.82 -8.48
C SER A 120 16.86 27.19 -9.17
N HIS A 121 17.44 27.25 -10.37
CA HIS A 121 17.54 28.49 -11.17
C HIS A 121 16.44 28.60 -12.23
N GLY A 122 15.57 27.60 -12.37
CA GLY A 122 14.47 27.57 -13.34
C GLY A 122 14.86 27.08 -14.73
N ASP A 123 16.10 26.62 -14.93
CA ASP A 123 16.62 26.13 -16.22
C ASP A 123 16.58 24.59 -16.33
N GLY A 124 15.94 23.91 -15.38
CA GLY A 124 15.80 22.46 -15.30
C GLY A 124 14.36 21.98 -15.45
N LEU A 125 14.00 20.88 -14.77
CA LEU A 125 12.68 20.23 -14.86
C LEU A 125 11.61 20.79 -13.89
N SER A 126 11.87 21.95 -13.29
CA SER A 126 11.03 22.53 -12.22
C SER A 126 9.61 22.86 -12.69
N ASP A 127 9.44 23.43 -13.88
CA ASP A 127 8.14 23.82 -14.41
C ASP A 127 7.25 22.60 -14.64
N GLU A 128 7.81 21.52 -15.20
CA GLU A 128 7.10 20.25 -15.36
C GLU A 128 6.73 19.63 -14.01
N MET A 129 7.63 19.68 -13.02
CA MET A 129 7.35 19.19 -11.67
C MET A 129 6.17 19.96 -11.04
N LEU A 130 6.21 21.29 -11.08
CA LEU A 130 5.14 22.13 -10.52
C LEU A 130 3.81 21.95 -11.25
N THR A 131 3.85 21.75 -12.58
CA THR A 131 2.66 21.43 -13.38
C THR A 131 2.04 20.11 -12.92
N ALA A 132 2.84 19.06 -12.72
CA ALA A 132 2.34 17.77 -12.23
C ALA A 132 1.70 17.89 -10.84
N ILE A 133 2.29 18.69 -9.96
CA ILE A 133 1.74 18.98 -8.62
C ILE A 133 0.39 19.69 -8.73
N ALA A 134 0.28 20.71 -9.60
CA ALA A 134 -0.96 21.45 -9.83
C ALA A 134 -2.08 20.55 -10.41
N GLU A 135 -1.73 19.56 -11.23
CA GLU A 135 -2.64 18.55 -11.78
C GLU A 135 -3.03 17.45 -10.77
N GLY A 136 -2.49 17.50 -9.54
CA GLY A 136 -2.75 16.55 -8.46
C GLY A 136 -2.10 15.19 -8.65
N ILE A 137 -1.05 15.10 -9.49
CA ILE A 137 -0.28 13.87 -9.69
C ILE A 137 0.77 13.78 -8.58
N PRO A 138 0.80 12.68 -7.80
CA PRO A 138 1.84 12.47 -6.79
C PRO A 138 3.23 12.57 -7.43
N LEU A 139 4.11 13.38 -6.82
CA LEU A 139 5.49 13.58 -7.27
C LEU A 139 6.46 13.08 -6.20
N LEU A 140 7.46 12.30 -6.61
CA LEU A 140 8.62 11.94 -5.80
C LEU A 140 9.91 12.45 -6.45
N THR A 141 10.76 13.12 -5.67
CA THR A 141 12.05 13.63 -6.10
C THR A 141 13.10 13.46 -5.00
N SER A 142 14.37 13.66 -5.34
CA SER A 142 15.43 13.88 -4.38
C SER A 142 15.81 15.36 -4.33
N VAL A 143 16.20 15.85 -3.15
CA VAL A 143 16.63 17.24 -2.96
C VAL A 143 17.92 17.23 -2.15
N GLY A 144 18.96 17.85 -2.70
CA GLY A 144 20.20 18.04 -1.95
C GLY A 144 19.97 19.04 -0.82
N SER A 145 20.51 18.80 0.37
CA SER A 145 20.30 19.66 1.54
C SER A 145 20.58 21.14 1.29
N ARG A 146 21.52 21.46 0.38
CA ARG A 146 21.85 22.82 -0.06
C ARG A 146 20.74 23.53 -0.84
N TYR A 147 19.80 22.81 -1.44
CA TYR A 147 18.67 23.33 -2.23
C TYR A 147 17.33 23.22 -1.50
N LEU A 148 17.34 22.90 -0.20
CA LEU A 148 16.13 22.67 0.57
C LEU A 148 15.24 23.92 0.64
N ASN A 149 15.83 25.10 0.78
CA ASN A 149 15.09 26.36 0.89
C ASN A 149 14.41 26.71 -0.45
N GLU A 150 15.11 26.48 -1.55
CA GLU A 150 14.64 26.69 -2.92
C GLU A 150 13.48 25.73 -3.21
N TRP A 151 13.61 24.46 -2.85
CA TRP A 151 12.53 23.48 -2.98
C TRP A 151 11.29 23.87 -2.14
N GLN A 152 11.49 24.27 -0.88
CA GLN A 152 10.39 24.72 -0.03
C GLN A 152 9.70 25.97 -0.59
N THR A 153 10.46 26.89 -1.17
CA THR A 153 9.92 28.10 -1.79
C THR A 153 9.15 27.76 -3.06
N ALA A 154 9.71 26.92 -3.94
CA ALA A 154 9.06 26.48 -5.17
C ALA A 154 7.73 25.76 -4.90
N THR A 155 7.69 24.93 -3.85
CA THR A 155 6.47 24.21 -3.45
C THR A 155 5.54 25.01 -2.53
N GLY A 156 5.90 26.24 -2.14
CA GLY A 156 5.15 27.02 -1.15
C GLY A 156 5.02 26.33 0.22
N GLY A 157 5.97 25.46 0.56
CA GLY A 157 5.95 24.61 1.75
C GLY A 157 5.02 23.39 1.63
N PHE A 158 4.36 23.18 0.49
CA PHE A 158 3.51 22.03 0.23
C PHE A 158 4.35 20.84 -0.24
N CYS A 159 5.14 20.27 0.67
CA CYS A 159 5.88 19.03 0.42
C CYS A 159 6.02 18.21 1.70
N GLU A 160 6.47 16.96 1.55
CA GLU A 160 6.86 16.09 2.66
C GLU A 160 8.36 15.76 2.52
N LEU A 161 9.12 16.08 3.57
CA LEU A 161 10.57 15.84 3.60
C LEU A 161 10.82 14.43 4.09
N LEU A 162 11.43 13.60 3.25
CA LEU A 162 11.63 12.18 3.48
C LEU A 162 13.08 11.88 3.82
N SER A 163 13.30 11.01 4.79
CA SER A 163 14.62 10.41 5.03
C SER A 163 14.97 9.46 3.87
N PRO A 164 16.26 9.30 3.51
CA PRO A 164 16.70 8.45 2.40
C PRO A 164 16.71 6.97 2.80
N VAL A 165 15.55 6.44 3.18
CA VAL A 165 15.32 5.03 3.52
C VAL A 165 14.00 4.54 2.92
N GLU A 166 13.95 3.27 2.55
CA GLU A 166 12.78 2.67 1.87
C GLU A 166 11.50 2.78 2.71
N ASP A 167 11.58 2.53 4.01
CA ASP A 167 10.43 2.66 4.92
C ASP A 167 9.83 4.09 4.93
N ALA A 168 10.62 5.13 4.65
CA ALA A 168 10.10 6.49 4.55
C ALA A 168 9.29 6.69 3.27
N LEU A 169 9.72 6.08 2.16
CA LEU A 169 8.99 6.12 0.89
C LEU A 169 7.64 5.40 0.98
N TRP A 170 7.61 4.22 1.61
CA TRP A 170 6.36 3.48 1.82
C TRP A 170 5.39 4.17 2.79
N ARG A 171 5.91 4.78 3.87
CA ARG A 171 5.08 5.61 4.76
C ARG A 171 4.46 6.80 4.03
N TRP A 172 5.24 7.45 3.18
CA TRP A 172 4.76 8.56 2.34
C TRP A 172 3.72 8.09 1.31
N TRP A 173 3.99 7.00 0.59
CA TRP A 173 3.03 6.42 -0.37
C TRP A 173 1.71 6.05 0.29
N GLY A 174 1.79 5.53 1.52
CA GLY A 174 0.71 5.46 2.47
C GLY A 174 -0.27 4.29 2.24
N PRO A 175 -0.89 3.79 3.33
CA PRO A 175 -1.78 2.63 3.27
C PRO A 175 -3.11 2.88 2.55
N GLN A 176 -3.42 4.11 2.16
CA GLN A 176 -4.67 4.42 1.43
C GLN A 176 -4.71 3.77 0.04
N ARG A 177 -3.55 3.37 -0.49
CA ARG A 177 -3.38 2.72 -1.80
C ARG A 177 -3.33 1.20 -1.72
N LEU A 178 -3.39 0.62 -0.52
CA LEU A 178 -3.25 -0.83 -0.36
C LEU A 178 -4.34 -1.61 -1.09
N TYR A 179 -5.56 -1.06 -1.24
CA TYR A 179 -6.63 -1.76 -1.95
C TYR A 179 -6.33 -1.85 -3.44
N ASP A 180 -5.87 -0.75 -4.06
CA ASP A 180 -5.47 -0.74 -5.47
C ASP A 180 -4.26 -1.64 -5.70
N ASP A 181 -3.26 -1.64 -4.80
CA ASP A 181 -2.12 -2.57 -4.84
C ASP A 181 -2.60 -4.04 -4.87
N LEU A 182 -3.52 -4.37 -3.96
CA LEU A 182 -4.08 -5.72 -3.90
C LEU A 182 -4.89 -6.06 -5.15
N VAL A 183 -5.67 -5.14 -5.70
CA VAL A 183 -6.44 -5.36 -6.95
C VAL A 183 -5.49 -5.57 -8.14
N ASN A 184 -4.40 -4.81 -8.23
CA ASN A 184 -3.42 -4.93 -9.31
C ASN A 184 -2.74 -6.31 -9.35
N GLY A 185 -2.60 -6.97 -8.20
CA GLY A 185 -2.08 -8.34 -8.11
C GLY A 185 -3.07 -9.43 -8.50
N VAL A 186 -4.38 -9.15 -8.59
CA VAL A 186 -5.41 -10.17 -8.88
C VAL A 186 -5.41 -10.57 -10.35
N ALA A 187 -5.39 -11.87 -10.61
CA ALA A 187 -5.57 -12.44 -11.94
C ALA A 187 -7.01 -12.24 -12.45
N ASP A 188 -7.13 -11.86 -13.71
CA ASP A 188 -8.43 -11.66 -14.36
C ASP A 188 -9.02 -13.00 -14.81
N THR A 189 -9.77 -13.64 -13.90
CA THR A 189 -10.28 -15.02 -14.07
C THR A 189 -11.77 -15.10 -13.82
N ALA A 190 -12.41 -16.17 -14.31
CA ALA A 190 -13.85 -16.38 -14.12
C ALA A 190 -14.19 -16.70 -12.66
N VAL A 191 -15.30 -16.12 -12.18
CA VAL A 191 -15.86 -16.43 -10.86
C VAL A 191 -16.87 -17.56 -11.01
N ARG A 192 -16.68 -18.63 -10.24
CA ARG A 192 -17.56 -19.81 -10.24
C ARG A 192 -18.82 -19.55 -9.41
N ARG A 193 -18.66 -18.90 -8.25
CA ARG A 193 -19.75 -18.70 -7.30
C ARG A 193 -19.48 -17.50 -6.40
N VAL A 194 -20.54 -16.77 -6.07
CA VAL A 194 -20.58 -15.81 -4.96
C VAL A 194 -21.69 -16.25 -4.00
N VAL A 195 -21.38 -16.34 -2.71
CA VAL A 195 -22.35 -16.69 -1.67
C VAL A 195 -22.40 -15.59 -0.64
N THR A 196 -23.58 -15.05 -0.40
CA THR A 196 -23.82 -13.99 0.59
C THR A 196 -24.59 -14.56 1.78
N GLY A 197 -23.87 -14.97 2.82
CA GLY A 197 -24.47 -15.35 4.10
C GLY A 197 -24.86 -14.14 4.95
N ALA A 198 -25.41 -14.41 6.14
CA ALA A 198 -25.79 -13.39 7.09
C ALA A 198 -24.57 -12.62 7.64
N LYS A 199 -23.46 -13.32 7.92
CA LYS A 199 -22.25 -12.76 8.54
C LYS A 199 -21.02 -12.75 7.63
N TRP A 200 -21.03 -13.56 6.57
CA TRP A 200 -19.88 -13.79 5.73
C TRP A 200 -20.27 -13.81 4.26
N VAL A 201 -19.38 -13.28 3.42
CA VAL A 201 -19.43 -13.41 1.96
C VAL A 201 -18.31 -14.34 1.52
N LEU A 202 -18.57 -15.12 0.48
CA LEU A 202 -17.61 -16.02 -0.14
C LEU A 202 -17.58 -15.79 -1.65
N VAL A 203 -16.37 -15.80 -2.21
CA VAL A 203 -16.13 -15.82 -3.67
C VAL A 203 -15.27 -17.04 -3.97
N GLU A 204 -15.68 -17.82 -4.96
CA GLU A 204 -14.98 -19.02 -5.41
C GLU A 204 -14.60 -18.90 -6.88
N THR A 205 -13.38 -19.32 -7.19
CA THR A 205 -12.86 -19.58 -8.54
C THR A 205 -12.36 -21.02 -8.62
N ASP A 206 -11.91 -21.46 -9.79
CA ASP A 206 -11.28 -22.77 -9.91
C ASP A 206 -10.00 -22.85 -9.06
N ALA A 207 -9.24 -21.75 -8.99
CA ALA A 207 -7.96 -21.68 -8.29
C ALA A 207 -8.09 -21.57 -6.76
N GLY A 208 -9.17 -20.94 -6.25
CA GLY A 208 -9.25 -20.64 -4.82
C GLY A 208 -10.63 -20.16 -4.34
N LEU A 209 -10.73 -19.98 -3.03
CA LEU A 209 -11.92 -19.56 -2.33
C LEU A 209 -11.53 -18.53 -1.28
N GLY A 210 -12.20 -17.39 -1.27
CA GLY A 210 -11.98 -16.33 -0.31
C GLY A 210 -13.24 -16.01 0.47
N VAL A 211 -13.05 -15.59 1.72
CA VAL A 211 -14.15 -15.18 2.61
C VAL A 211 -13.91 -13.77 3.13
N ALA A 212 -14.98 -13.06 3.44
CA ALA A 212 -14.92 -11.74 4.08
C ALA A 212 -16.10 -11.55 5.03
N ALA A 213 -15.87 -10.82 6.12
CA ALA A 213 -16.95 -10.46 7.04
C ALA A 213 -17.91 -9.47 6.35
N ARG A 214 -19.21 -9.74 6.43
CA ARG A 214 -20.26 -8.83 5.98
C ARG A 214 -20.51 -7.79 7.06
N GLN A 215 -20.50 -6.52 6.69
CA GLN A 215 -20.78 -5.40 7.59
C GLN A 215 -22.23 -4.94 7.41
N GLY A 216 -22.91 -4.68 8.54
CA GLY A 216 -24.27 -4.14 8.58
C GLY A 216 -25.38 -5.16 8.27
N ASP A 217 -26.59 -4.84 8.76
CA ASP A 217 -27.83 -5.56 8.50
C ASP A 217 -28.43 -5.09 7.18
N SER A 218 -27.83 -5.50 6.08
CA SER A 218 -28.42 -5.27 4.76
C SER A 218 -29.55 -6.29 4.56
N GLU A 219 -30.81 -5.84 4.68
CA GLU A 219 -32.02 -6.64 4.35
C GLU A 219 -32.05 -7.09 2.88
N LEU A 220 -31.23 -6.48 2.03
CA LEU A 220 -31.04 -6.92 0.65
C LEU A 220 -30.30 -8.27 0.64
N ALA A 221 -31.07 -9.33 0.44
CA ALA A 221 -30.53 -10.54 -0.19
C ALA A 221 -29.97 -10.11 -1.56
N ALA A 222 -28.66 -10.18 -1.76
CA ALA A 222 -28.13 -9.95 -3.11
C ALA A 222 -28.65 -11.06 -4.01
N ALA A 223 -29.42 -10.69 -5.04
CA ALA A 223 -29.74 -11.59 -6.12
C ALA A 223 -28.42 -12.10 -6.74
N PRO A 224 -28.22 -13.42 -6.90
CA PRO A 224 -27.01 -13.98 -7.50
C PRO A 224 -26.67 -13.37 -8.87
N GLU A 225 -27.69 -12.95 -9.61
CA GLU A 225 -27.66 -12.22 -10.88
C GLU A 225 -26.74 -10.97 -10.83
N ARG A 226 -26.62 -10.30 -9.68
CA ARG A 226 -25.84 -9.06 -9.52
C ARG A 226 -24.35 -9.23 -9.84
N TRP A 227 -23.83 -10.45 -9.68
CA TRP A 227 -22.42 -10.76 -9.84
C TRP A 227 -22.13 -11.51 -11.15
N ALA A 228 -23.17 -11.92 -11.88
CA ALA A 228 -23.04 -12.76 -13.06
C ALA A 228 -22.20 -12.08 -14.15
N GLY A 229 -21.31 -12.86 -14.78
CA GLY A 229 -20.46 -12.41 -15.89
C GLY A 229 -19.27 -11.51 -15.50
N ARG A 230 -19.14 -11.10 -14.23
CA ARG A 230 -18.00 -10.30 -13.76
C ARG A 230 -16.78 -11.17 -13.50
N SER A 231 -15.60 -10.66 -13.82
CA SER A 231 -14.36 -11.35 -13.50
C SER A 231 -13.98 -11.22 -12.02
N LEU A 232 -13.01 -12.01 -11.58
CA LEU A 232 -12.46 -11.91 -10.24
C LEU A 232 -11.85 -10.52 -9.98
N ARG A 233 -11.17 -9.94 -10.97
CA ARG A 233 -10.58 -8.60 -10.88
C ARG A 233 -11.68 -7.53 -10.78
N ASP A 234 -12.76 -7.67 -11.54
CA ASP A 234 -13.91 -6.76 -11.45
C ASP A 234 -14.56 -6.78 -10.07
N LEU A 235 -14.72 -7.98 -9.48
CA LEU A 235 -15.24 -8.09 -8.12
C LEU A 235 -14.26 -7.51 -7.10
N ALA A 236 -12.97 -7.85 -7.19
CA ALA A 236 -11.93 -7.33 -6.31
C ALA A 236 -11.87 -5.79 -6.30
N ALA A 237 -12.06 -5.16 -7.46
CA ALA A 237 -12.09 -3.70 -7.59
C ALA A 237 -13.18 -3.02 -6.73
N LEU A 238 -14.25 -3.74 -6.36
CA LEU A 238 -15.28 -3.23 -5.46
C LEU A 238 -14.71 -2.88 -4.07
N ALA A 239 -13.69 -3.60 -3.60
CA ALA A 239 -13.05 -3.32 -2.30
C ALA A 239 -12.40 -1.93 -2.28
N ALA A 240 -11.85 -1.48 -3.41
CA ALA A 240 -11.20 -0.18 -3.55
C ALA A 240 -12.22 0.94 -3.87
N ARG A 241 -13.22 0.64 -4.70
CA ARG A 241 -14.05 1.65 -5.38
C ARG A 241 -15.45 1.83 -4.77
N SER A 242 -15.98 0.83 -4.07
CA SER A 242 -17.32 0.90 -3.50
C SER A 242 -17.34 1.45 -2.07
N TRP A 243 -18.50 1.97 -1.71
CA TRP A 243 -18.89 2.34 -0.34
C TRP A 243 -20.12 1.56 0.14
N ASP A 244 -20.68 0.67 -0.70
CA ASP A 244 -21.71 -0.27 -0.28
C ASP A 244 -21.07 -1.42 0.53
N PRO A 245 -21.51 -1.67 1.78
CA PRO A 245 -20.89 -2.68 2.64
C PRO A 245 -20.86 -4.09 2.03
N LEU A 246 -21.87 -4.47 1.25
CA LEU A 246 -21.93 -5.77 0.62
C LEU A 246 -20.96 -5.86 -0.57
N GLU A 247 -20.90 -4.85 -1.42
CA GLU A 247 -19.91 -4.78 -2.50
C GLU A 247 -18.47 -4.81 -1.97
N ILE A 248 -18.17 -4.08 -0.89
CA ILE A 248 -16.84 -4.14 -0.26
C ILE A 248 -16.54 -5.55 0.23
N ALA A 249 -17.49 -6.20 0.92
CA ALA A 249 -17.31 -7.58 1.39
C ALA A 249 -17.10 -8.57 0.24
N VAL A 250 -17.84 -8.44 -0.87
CA VAL A 250 -17.63 -9.23 -2.09
C VAL A 250 -16.23 -8.98 -2.67
N GLY A 251 -15.80 -7.72 -2.74
CA GLY A 251 -14.46 -7.38 -3.23
C GLY A 251 -13.34 -7.95 -2.36
N VAL A 252 -13.47 -7.87 -1.02
CA VAL A 252 -12.50 -8.48 -0.10
C VAL A 252 -12.50 -10.00 -0.22
N ALA A 253 -13.66 -10.64 -0.36
CA ALA A 253 -13.73 -12.08 -0.60
C ALA A 253 -13.08 -12.46 -1.95
N ALA A 254 -13.24 -11.65 -2.99
CA ALA A 254 -12.57 -11.85 -4.28
C ALA A 254 -11.03 -11.70 -4.17
N LEU A 255 -10.54 -10.69 -3.42
CA LEU A 255 -9.11 -10.58 -3.11
C LEU A 255 -8.60 -11.85 -2.42
N ASN A 256 -9.32 -12.33 -1.40
CA ASN A 256 -8.92 -13.53 -0.67
C ASN A 256 -9.02 -14.81 -1.53
N ALA A 257 -9.92 -14.87 -2.52
CA ALA A 257 -10.00 -16.02 -3.42
C ALA A 257 -8.74 -16.15 -4.30
N HIS A 258 -8.05 -15.03 -4.56
CA HIS A 258 -6.75 -15.01 -5.23
C HIS A 258 -5.59 -15.27 -4.25
N TYR A 259 -5.51 -14.51 -3.16
CA TYR A 259 -4.34 -14.53 -2.26
C TYR A 259 -4.32 -15.72 -1.30
N ASN A 260 -5.48 -16.24 -0.87
CA ASN A 260 -5.58 -17.32 0.10
C ASN A 260 -5.73 -18.68 -0.60
N HIS A 261 -4.91 -18.91 -1.62
CA HIS A 261 -4.97 -20.14 -2.42
C HIS A 261 -4.53 -21.38 -1.60
N PRO A 262 -5.03 -22.59 -1.92
CA PRO A 262 -4.76 -23.79 -1.12
C PRO A 262 -3.27 -24.16 -0.99
N GLY A 263 -2.46 -23.80 -1.99
CA GLY A 263 -1.02 -24.05 -2.02
C GLY A 263 -0.20 -23.14 -1.10
N LEU A 264 -0.82 -22.17 -0.43
CA LEU A 264 -0.11 -21.23 0.43
C LEU A 264 0.42 -21.91 1.70
N THR A 265 1.72 -21.81 1.95
CA THR A 265 2.37 -22.30 3.17
C THR A 265 2.61 -21.17 4.16
N GLY A 266 2.46 -21.43 5.46
CA GLY A 266 2.74 -20.48 6.52
C GLY A 266 2.64 -21.14 7.90
N ALA A 267 2.96 -20.39 8.94
CA ALA A 267 2.94 -20.91 10.30
C ALA A 267 1.49 -21.18 10.76
N PRO A 268 1.21 -22.36 11.34
CA PRO A 268 -0.08 -22.62 11.96
C PRO A 268 -0.19 -21.89 13.30
N GLY A 269 -1.42 -21.67 13.79
CA GLY A 269 -1.65 -21.14 15.13
C GLY A 269 -2.74 -20.07 15.17
N ASN A 270 -2.99 -19.53 16.37
CA ASN A 270 -3.91 -18.42 16.56
C ASN A 270 -3.16 -17.09 16.42
N GLY A 271 -3.66 -16.17 15.61
CA GLY A 271 -3.02 -14.86 15.41
C GLY A 271 -2.88 -14.04 16.71
N LEU A 272 -3.72 -14.27 17.72
CA LEU A 272 -3.58 -13.61 19.02
C LEU A 272 -2.38 -14.13 19.84
N ASP A 273 -1.82 -15.28 19.51
CA ASP A 273 -0.65 -15.78 20.22
C ASP A 273 0.63 -15.00 19.83
N LEU A 274 0.60 -14.24 18.72
CA LEU A 274 1.73 -13.46 18.17
C LEU A 274 2.25 -12.40 19.14
N PHE A 275 1.36 -11.75 19.89
CA PHE A 275 1.72 -10.68 20.82
C PHE A 275 1.47 -11.01 22.28
N ALA A 276 1.14 -12.28 22.59
CA ALA A 276 0.88 -12.72 23.97
C ALA A 276 2.09 -12.53 24.92
N LYS A 277 3.31 -12.51 24.37
CA LYS A 277 4.56 -12.34 25.12
C LYS A 277 5.14 -10.92 25.08
N VAL A 278 4.46 -9.97 24.46
CA VAL A 278 4.92 -8.57 24.45
C VAL A 278 4.73 -7.99 25.85
N GLU A 279 5.80 -7.44 26.43
CA GLU A 279 5.76 -6.83 27.77
C GLU A 279 5.18 -5.42 27.77
N GLY A 280 5.38 -4.71 26.65
CA GLY A 280 4.90 -3.35 26.44
C GLY A 280 3.38 -3.24 26.19
N ARG A 281 2.94 -2.06 25.78
CA ARG A 281 1.52 -1.76 25.54
C ARG A 281 1.03 -2.47 24.28
N VAL A 282 0.10 -3.41 24.46
CA VAL A 282 -0.59 -4.10 23.37
C VAL A 282 -2.01 -3.56 23.23
N VAL A 283 -2.37 -3.17 22.01
CA VAL A 283 -3.73 -2.71 21.67
C VAL A 283 -4.35 -3.70 20.69
N VAL A 284 -5.59 -4.10 20.95
CA VAL A 284 -6.35 -5.00 20.08
C VAL A 284 -7.54 -4.24 19.51
N VAL A 285 -7.63 -4.15 18.19
CA VAL A 285 -8.76 -3.54 17.47
C VAL A 285 -9.65 -4.65 16.94
N GLY A 286 -10.83 -4.80 17.55
CA GLY A 286 -11.84 -5.82 17.29
C GLY A 286 -12.05 -6.75 18.48
N GLY A 287 -13.33 -7.05 18.78
CA GLY A 287 -13.77 -7.88 19.89
C GLY A 287 -13.58 -9.37 19.66
N PHE A 288 -12.33 -9.84 19.55
CA PHE A 288 -12.07 -11.28 19.45
C PHE A 288 -12.50 -11.98 20.76
N PRO A 289 -13.31 -13.05 20.71
CA PRO A 289 -13.87 -13.69 21.91
C PRO A 289 -12.85 -14.22 22.92
N GLN A 290 -11.58 -14.38 22.52
CA GLN A 290 -10.53 -15.04 23.31
C GLN A 290 -9.43 -14.06 23.77
N VAL A 291 -9.59 -12.76 23.54
CA VAL A 291 -8.56 -11.75 23.90
C VAL A 291 -8.32 -11.71 25.40
N ALA A 292 -9.36 -11.65 26.23
CA ALA A 292 -9.20 -11.61 27.69
C ALA A 292 -8.41 -12.83 28.24
N GLN A 293 -8.52 -13.98 27.58
CA GLN A 293 -7.79 -15.19 27.96
C GLN A 293 -6.33 -15.17 27.48
N ARG A 294 -6.09 -14.75 26.23
CA ARG A 294 -4.77 -14.85 25.58
C ARG A 294 -3.88 -13.63 25.80
N MET A 295 -4.49 -12.46 25.90
CA MET A 295 -3.84 -11.16 26.09
C MET A 295 -4.56 -10.38 27.21
N PRO A 296 -4.52 -10.87 28.47
CA PRO A 296 -5.28 -10.26 29.57
C PRO A 296 -4.87 -8.81 29.89
N ARG A 297 -3.70 -8.36 29.42
CA ARG A 297 -3.20 -6.99 29.60
C ARG A 297 -3.44 -6.07 28.40
N ALA A 298 -4.05 -6.57 27.32
CA ALA A 298 -4.27 -5.75 26.13
C ALA A 298 -5.42 -4.76 26.33
N GLN A 299 -5.26 -3.55 25.79
CA GLN A 299 -6.34 -2.59 25.68
C GLN A 299 -7.17 -2.92 24.44
N VAL A 300 -8.46 -3.18 24.62
CA VAL A 300 -9.34 -3.60 23.52
C VAL A 300 -10.15 -2.41 23.04
N ILE A 301 -10.19 -2.23 21.73
CA ILE A 301 -11.03 -1.26 21.04
C ILE A 301 -12.04 -2.03 20.18
N ASP A 302 -13.33 -1.75 20.33
CA ASP A 302 -14.38 -2.34 19.49
C ASP A 302 -15.43 -1.28 19.11
N MET A 303 -16.19 -1.54 18.04
CA MET A 303 -17.33 -0.70 17.64
C MET A 303 -18.52 -0.85 18.60
N THR A 304 -18.59 -1.98 19.30
CA THR A 304 -19.57 -2.33 20.33
C THR A 304 -18.84 -2.74 21.62
N PRO A 305 -18.15 -1.80 22.29
CA PRO A 305 -17.27 -2.12 23.40
C PRO A 305 -18.06 -2.70 24.58
N ARG A 306 -17.48 -3.72 25.22
CA ARG A 306 -17.95 -4.27 26.49
C ARG A 306 -17.41 -3.47 27.66
N ASP A 307 -17.86 -3.79 28.87
CA ASP A 307 -17.30 -3.23 30.10
C ASP A 307 -15.78 -3.44 30.16
N GLY A 308 -15.04 -2.34 30.31
CA GLY A 308 -13.57 -2.32 30.33
C GLY A 308 -12.90 -2.22 28.95
N GLU A 309 -13.65 -2.26 27.86
CA GLU A 309 -13.16 -2.01 26.50
C GLU A 309 -13.37 -0.54 26.09
N HIS A 310 -12.75 -0.13 24.99
CA HIS A 310 -12.78 1.24 24.49
C HIS A 310 -13.55 1.37 23.16
N PRO A 311 -14.26 2.48 22.91
CA PRO A 311 -14.90 2.73 21.64
C PRO A 311 -13.88 3.05 20.54
N GLU A 312 -14.28 2.92 19.26
CA GLU A 312 -13.44 3.19 18.08
C GLU A 312 -12.68 4.53 18.15
N ALA A 313 -13.30 5.58 18.69
CA ALA A 313 -12.69 6.91 18.85
C ALA A 313 -11.38 6.89 19.68
N ALA A 314 -11.16 5.88 20.51
CA ALA A 314 -9.94 5.70 21.29
C ALA A 314 -8.73 5.31 20.43
N CYS A 315 -8.91 4.92 19.16
CA CYS A 315 -7.81 4.55 18.26
C CYS A 315 -6.71 5.61 18.20
N ASP A 316 -7.08 6.91 18.13
CA ASP A 316 -6.11 8.01 18.02
C ASP A 316 -5.32 8.27 19.32
N TRP A 317 -5.72 7.65 20.43
CA TRP A 317 -5.13 7.85 21.75
C TRP A 317 -4.32 6.63 22.20
N LEU A 318 -4.78 5.44 21.82
CA LEU A 318 -4.20 4.18 22.28
C LEU A 318 -3.19 3.60 21.29
N LEU A 319 -3.43 3.74 19.98
CA LEU A 319 -2.56 3.16 18.95
C LEU A 319 -1.20 3.88 18.81
N PRO A 320 -1.11 5.22 18.88
CA PRO A 320 0.18 5.90 18.79
C PRO A 320 1.12 5.49 19.93
N GLY A 321 2.31 5.00 19.57
CA GLY A 321 3.32 4.52 20.52
C GLY A 321 2.95 3.22 21.23
N ALA A 322 2.01 2.42 20.70
CA ALA A 322 1.85 1.04 21.15
C ALA A 322 3.04 0.19 20.68
N ASP A 323 3.45 -0.78 21.48
CA ASP A 323 4.53 -1.70 21.11
C ASP A 323 4.04 -2.75 20.11
N ALA A 324 2.77 -3.17 20.25
CA ALA A 324 2.12 -4.07 19.31
C ALA A 324 0.62 -3.77 19.14
N VAL A 325 0.12 -3.98 17.93
CA VAL A 325 -1.28 -3.77 17.57
C VAL A 325 -1.82 -4.99 16.82
N ALA A 326 -2.86 -5.61 17.37
CA ALA A 326 -3.58 -6.69 16.73
C ALA A 326 -4.88 -6.15 16.12
N VAL A 327 -5.03 -6.19 14.80
CA VAL A 327 -6.18 -5.63 14.07
C VAL A 327 -7.02 -6.74 13.45
N THR A 328 -8.33 -6.71 13.64
CA THR A 328 -9.27 -7.63 12.99
C THR A 328 -9.30 -7.47 11.47
N ALA A 329 -9.44 -8.58 10.75
CA ALA A 329 -9.67 -8.58 9.31
C ALA A 329 -10.91 -7.77 8.89
N SER A 330 -11.89 -7.60 9.79
CA SER A 330 -13.06 -6.74 9.53
C SER A 330 -12.69 -5.28 9.30
N ALA A 331 -11.55 -4.80 9.80
CA ALA A 331 -11.06 -3.45 9.52
C ALA A 331 -10.77 -3.22 8.03
N PHE A 332 -10.46 -4.29 7.30
CA PHE A 332 -10.30 -4.27 5.85
C PHE A 332 -11.67 -4.30 5.15
N ALA A 333 -12.63 -5.08 5.65
CA ALA A 333 -13.98 -5.14 5.11
C ALA A 333 -14.83 -3.86 5.35
N ASN A 334 -14.48 -3.04 6.35
CA ASN A 334 -15.15 -1.75 6.60
C ASN A 334 -14.28 -0.52 6.24
N ARG A 335 -13.16 -0.73 5.54
CA ARG A 335 -12.23 0.32 5.06
C ARG A 335 -11.58 1.19 6.15
N THR A 336 -11.52 0.74 7.40
CA THR A 336 -10.81 1.44 8.49
C THR A 336 -9.31 1.13 8.53
N LEU A 337 -8.87 0.00 7.97
CA LEU A 337 -7.47 -0.45 8.04
C LEU A 337 -6.43 0.62 7.64
N PRO A 338 -6.57 1.39 6.55
CA PRO A 338 -5.58 2.41 6.21
C PRO A 338 -5.37 3.46 7.30
N ARG A 339 -6.45 3.87 7.98
CA ARG A 339 -6.35 4.81 9.09
C ARG A 339 -5.63 4.15 10.27
N LEU A 340 -5.99 2.92 10.61
CA LEU A 340 -5.37 2.17 11.72
C LEU A 340 -3.87 2.02 11.50
N LEU A 341 -3.43 1.60 10.31
CA LEU A 341 -2.01 1.47 9.98
C LEU A 341 -1.25 2.80 10.13
N ARG A 342 -1.86 3.91 9.69
CA ARG A 342 -1.26 5.24 9.82
C ARG A 342 -1.08 5.67 11.29
N VAL A 343 -2.08 5.45 12.14
CA VAL A 343 -1.99 5.83 13.56
C VAL A 343 -1.19 4.83 14.41
N SER A 344 -1.02 3.61 13.93
CA SER A 344 -0.14 2.58 14.49
C SER A 344 1.30 2.67 13.98
N ALA A 345 1.70 3.75 13.29
CA ALA A 345 3.05 3.89 12.78
C ALA A 345 4.10 3.73 13.89
N GLY A 346 5.07 2.85 13.67
CA GLY A 346 6.11 2.48 14.65
C GLY A 346 5.76 1.30 15.56
N ALA A 347 4.50 0.86 15.59
CA ALA A 347 4.10 -0.35 16.30
C ALA A 347 4.31 -1.61 15.45
N ARG A 348 4.43 -2.76 16.13
CA ARG A 348 4.37 -4.08 15.48
C ARG A 348 2.93 -4.46 15.19
N VAL A 349 2.51 -4.46 13.93
CA VAL A 349 1.09 -4.69 13.56
C VAL A 349 0.86 -6.11 13.05
N ALA A 350 -0.18 -6.78 13.57
CA ALA A 350 -0.70 -8.03 13.00
C ALA A 350 -2.15 -7.86 12.55
N MET A 351 -2.48 -8.28 11.32
CA MET A 351 -3.85 -8.38 10.84
C MET A 351 -4.35 -9.82 11.02
N ILE A 352 -5.50 -9.99 11.68
CA ILE A 352 -5.96 -11.30 12.17
C ILE A 352 -7.42 -11.54 11.80
N GLY A 353 -7.69 -12.68 11.19
CA GLY A 353 -9.03 -13.21 10.98
C GLY A 353 -9.21 -13.82 9.59
N PRO A 354 -10.27 -14.62 9.36
CA PRO A 354 -10.46 -15.33 8.09
C PRO A 354 -10.49 -14.44 6.84
N GLY A 355 -10.89 -13.18 6.99
CA GLY A 355 -10.92 -12.20 5.90
C GLY A 355 -9.57 -11.52 5.59
N THR A 356 -8.46 -11.96 6.20
CA THR A 356 -7.13 -11.39 5.95
C THR A 356 -6.57 -11.87 4.61
N PRO A 357 -6.19 -10.96 3.69
CA PRO A 357 -5.45 -11.33 2.50
C PRO A 357 -4.04 -11.78 2.87
N LEU A 358 -3.68 -13.00 2.49
CA LEU A 358 -2.39 -13.58 2.83
C LEU A 358 -1.37 -13.33 1.71
N THR A 359 -0.82 -12.12 1.68
CA THR A 359 0.11 -11.69 0.63
C THR A 359 1.23 -10.79 1.15
N PRO A 360 2.49 -10.97 0.70
CA PRO A 360 3.61 -10.12 1.10
C PRO A 360 3.42 -8.63 0.76
N ARG A 361 2.54 -8.28 -0.19
CA ARG A 361 2.26 -6.89 -0.57
C ARG A 361 1.90 -5.99 0.63
N LEU A 362 1.20 -6.56 1.61
CA LEU A 362 0.73 -5.84 2.79
C LEU A 362 1.85 -5.47 3.77
N PHE A 363 3.01 -6.12 3.71
CA PHE A 363 4.10 -5.87 4.65
C PHE A 363 4.70 -4.46 4.51
N ASP A 364 4.74 -3.93 3.30
CA ASP A 364 5.30 -2.60 3.06
C ASP A 364 4.36 -1.46 3.48
N TYR A 365 3.12 -1.78 3.82
CA TYR A 365 2.19 -0.84 4.46
C TYR A 365 2.28 -0.84 6.00
N GLY A 366 3.32 -1.44 6.57
CA GLY A 366 3.59 -1.44 8.01
C GLY A 366 2.96 -2.61 8.78
N ILE A 367 2.48 -3.65 8.07
CA ILE A 367 2.03 -4.89 8.71
C ILE A 367 3.22 -5.82 8.89
N GLU A 368 3.40 -6.36 10.09
CA GLU A 368 4.45 -7.35 10.40
C GLU A 368 3.96 -8.78 10.18
N SER A 369 2.68 -9.05 10.49
CA SER A 369 2.13 -10.40 10.42
C SER A 369 0.69 -10.43 9.88
N LEU A 370 0.40 -11.45 9.07
CA LEU A 370 -0.91 -11.69 8.47
C LEU A 370 -1.40 -13.07 8.88
N ALA A 371 -2.43 -13.13 9.73
CA ALA A 371 -3.03 -14.38 10.21
C ALA A 371 -4.44 -14.55 9.62
N GLY A 372 -4.55 -15.43 8.63
CA GLY A 372 -5.74 -15.64 7.81
C GLY A 372 -6.22 -17.08 7.80
N PHE A 373 -7.15 -17.37 6.88
CA PHE A 373 -7.76 -18.68 6.72
C PHE A 373 -7.62 -19.15 5.27
N VAL A 374 -7.29 -20.43 5.10
CA VAL A 374 -7.24 -21.12 3.80
C VAL A 374 -8.20 -22.30 3.86
N ALA A 375 -9.18 -22.33 2.96
CA ALA A 375 -10.17 -23.41 2.89
C ALA A 375 -9.57 -24.70 2.32
N GLU A 376 -9.92 -25.83 2.93
CA GLU A 376 -9.51 -27.17 2.49
C GLU A 376 -10.71 -27.96 1.95
N ASP A 377 -11.84 -27.96 2.67
CA ASP A 377 -13.13 -28.46 2.18
C ASP A 377 -14.00 -27.28 1.74
N ARG A 378 -13.83 -26.88 0.47
CA ARG A 378 -14.52 -25.72 -0.14
C ARG A 378 -16.04 -25.83 -0.04
N GLU A 379 -16.60 -27.00 -0.33
CA GLU A 379 -18.05 -27.18 -0.34
C GLU A 379 -18.64 -27.17 1.08
N ALA A 380 -17.91 -27.66 2.09
CA ALA A 380 -18.33 -27.49 3.48
C ALA A 380 -18.31 -26.04 3.93
N VAL A 381 -17.27 -25.26 3.58
CA VAL A 381 -17.24 -23.81 3.84
C VAL A 381 -18.44 -23.10 3.18
N VAL A 382 -18.72 -23.42 1.91
CA VAL A 382 -19.88 -22.88 1.19
C VAL A 382 -21.19 -23.18 1.92
N ARG A 383 -21.45 -24.45 2.28
CA ARG A 383 -22.68 -24.84 2.98
C ARG A 383 -22.82 -24.10 4.31
N THR A 384 -21.74 -24.00 5.08
CA THR A 384 -21.74 -23.31 6.37
C THR A 384 -22.08 -21.83 6.23
N ILE A 385 -21.45 -21.13 5.28
CA ILE A 385 -21.72 -19.69 5.05
C ILE A 385 -23.14 -19.47 4.51
N ALA A 386 -23.61 -20.31 3.58
CA ALA A 386 -24.97 -20.26 3.05
C ALA A 386 -26.03 -20.47 4.15
N ALA A 387 -25.74 -21.31 5.14
CA ALA A 387 -26.59 -21.54 6.31
C ALA A 387 -26.50 -20.44 7.39
N GLY A 388 -25.71 -19.39 7.18
CA GLY A 388 -25.53 -18.28 8.13
C GLY A 388 -24.52 -18.55 9.25
N GLY A 389 -23.70 -19.59 9.12
CA GLY A 389 -22.63 -19.92 10.07
C GLY A 389 -21.60 -18.81 10.22
N GLY A 390 -21.00 -18.72 11.41
CA GLY A 390 -19.88 -17.84 11.72
C GLY A 390 -18.52 -18.47 11.44
N SER A 391 -17.45 -17.74 11.77
CA SER A 391 -16.08 -18.20 11.54
C SER A 391 -15.74 -19.51 12.25
N ARG A 392 -16.19 -19.66 13.50
CA ARG A 392 -16.00 -20.90 14.28
C ARG A 392 -16.61 -22.13 13.62
N ASP A 393 -17.69 -21.95 12.85
CA ASP A 393 -18.42 -23.05 12.23
C ASP A 393 -17.71 -23.54 10.96
N PHE A 394 -17.01 -22.65 10.23
CA PHE A 394 -16.27 -23.03 9.02
C PHE A 394 -14.77 -23.27 9.24
N HIS A 395 -14.20 -22.86 10.38
CA HIS A 395 -12.80 -23.14 10.71
C HIS A 395 -12.41 -24.63 10.60
N PRO A 396 -13.24 -25.61 10.99
CA PRO A 396 -12.89 -27.03 10.84
C PRO A 396 -12.72 -27.51 9.38
N PHE A 397 -13.18 -26.73 8.41
CA PHE A 397 -13.12 -27.04 6.97
C PHE A 397 -11.95 -26.35 6.26
N GLY A 398 -10.99 -25.85 7.02
CA GLY A 398 -9.75 -25.30 6.52
C GLY A 398 -8.71 -25.17 7.61
N ARG A 399 -7.69 -24.35 7.35
CA ARG A 399 -6.59 -24.13 8.28
C ARG A 399 -6.28 -22.64 8.45
N MET A 400 -5.81 -22.30 9.64
CA MET A 400 -5.24 -20.99 9.92
C MET A 400 -3.81 -20.93 9.42
N VAL A 401 -3.47 -19.83 8.75
CA VAL A 401 -2.15 -19.61 8.15
C VAL A 401 -1.66 -18.24 8.57
N THR A 402 -0.42 -18.19 9.05
CA THR A 402 0.25 -16.94 9.39
C THR A 402 1.47 -16.72 8.50
N LEU A 403 1.53 -15.55 7.86
CA LEU A 403 2.70 -15.05 7.16
C LEU A 403 3.37 -13.96 8.00
N HIS A 404 4.69 -13.93 8.00
CA HIS A 404 5.50 -12.90 8.66
C HIS A 404 6.28 -12.11 7.63
N ARG A 405 6.48 -10.81 7.88
CA ARG A 405 7.41 -10.00 7.10
C ARG A 405 8.79 -10.67 7.17
N PRO A 406 9.45 -10.92 6.02
CA PRO A 406 10.80 -11.45 6.03
C PRO A 406 11.73 -10.53 6.82
N HIS A 407 12.62 -11.10 7.64
CA HIS A 407 13.68 -10.32 8.25
C HIS A 407 14.71 -9.98 7.17
N HIS A 408 14.88 -8.69 6.88
CA HIS A 408 16.00 -8.23 6.09
C HIS A 408 17.25 -8.45 6.94
N SER A 409 18.15 -9.31 6.44
CA SER A 409 19.39 -9.72 7.12
C SER A 409 20.46 -8.65 7.00
#